data_AF-A0A2S7Z3U1-F1
#
_entry.id   AF-A0A2S7Z3U1-F1
#
_cell.length_a   1.000
_cell.length_b   1.000
_cell.length_c   1.000
_cell.angle_alpha   90.00
_cell.angle_beta   90.00
_cell.angle_gamma   90.00
#
_symmetry.space_group_name_H-M   'P 1'
#
loop_
_entity.id
_entity.type
_entity.pdbx_description
1 polymer ?
#
loop_
_entity_poly.entity_id
_entity_poly.type
_entity_poly.pdbx_seq_one_letter_code
_entity_poly.pdbx_strand_id
1 'polypeptide(L)'
;MSLSVEQFLSLPDAEQLQTIKDLNDSGNVKTIIDVLTSVGIENLSIPLLGELGRAYNNNGNEKEAIKVLESIDEAHRDAVWYYRCAYAYGAIVLDNNEAYTSDTMQQMLRLVDRGVRLATESELDDIKSYCFEVMDMCYMQMDFEKCEADYPDLCAAYNEYVAAKKKKREGVPRHRTITVEEIQATDDMWTINEPMYWTINIYGSYDDYLESAKPFTVEQRYLNAISWYFAEVNNGGHHQFFYNSTGIVWEDALAGLRLFKMDTLADNLQSVIDYFGGSIPFDREERWTILKDWENEEELFDFLDKKDDVVYEYDGIYEDTFVHEHPELFVFDGTYKVPE
;
A
#
# COMPACT_ATOMS: atom_id res chain seq x y z
N MET A 1 32.31 -12.54 -11.45
CA MET A 1 32.76 -13.95 -11.44
C MET A 1 31.70 -14.73 -10.69
N SER A 2 31.16 -15.81 -11.27
CA SER A 2 30.18 -16.66 -10.59
C SER A 2 30.89 -17.47 -9.50
N LEU A 3 30.40 -17.41 -8.26
CA LEU A 3 30.87 -18.24 -7.15
C LEU A 3 30.52 -19.70 -7.47
N SER A 4 31.52 -20.58 -7.56
CA SER A 4 31.27 -22.02 -7.74
C SER A 4 31.01 -22.70 -6.39
N VAL A 5 30.28 -23.83 -6.42
CA VAL A 5 29.99 -24.63 -5.22
C VAL A 5 31.28 -25.15 -4.56
N GLU A 6 32.27 -25.58 -5.35
CA GLU A 6 33.56 -26.02 -4.84
C GLU A 6 34.31 -24.90 -4.10
N GLN A 7 34.29 -23.68 -4.65
CA GLN A 7 34.87 -22.51 -3.99
C GLN A 7 34.12 -22.19 -2.70
N PHE A 8 32.79 -22.21 -2.73
CA PHE A 8 31.97 -21.93 -1.56
C PHE A 8 32.22 -22.93 -0.42
N LEU A 9 32.21 -24.24 -0.72
CA LEU A 9 32.47 -25.29 0.27
C LEU A 9 33.91 -25.32 0.78
N SER A 10 34.86 -24.69 0.07
CA SER A 10 36.23 -24.53 0.55
C SER A 10 36.39 -23.44 1.62
N LEU A 11 35.38 -22.57 1.79
CA LEU A 11 35.38 -21.53 2.80
C LEU A 11 35.00 -22.09 4.18
N PRO A 12 35.56 -21.57 5.27
CA PRO A 12 35.05 -21.79 6.62
C PRO A 12 33.59 -21.34 6.77
N ASP A 13 32.81 -21.97 7.65
CA ASP A 13 31.37 -21.68 7.85
C ASP A 13 31.05 -20.19 8.05
N ALA A 14 31.89 -19.46 8.80
CA ALA A 14 31.71 -18.02 9.01
C ALA A 14 31.90 -17.21 7.72
N GLU A 15 32.84 -17.61 6.87
CA GLU A 15 33.10 -16.97 5.58
C GLU A 15 32.04 -17.36 4.55
N GLN A 16 31.49 -18.58 4.62
CA GLN A 16 30.34 -18.98 3.81
C GLN A 16 29.14 -18.05 4.06
N LEU A 17 28.76 -17.89 5.34
CA LEU A 17 27.64 -17.01 5.70
C LEU A 17 27.88 -15.56 5.27
N GLN A 18 29.08 -15.04 5.51
CA GLN A 18 29.41 -13.66 5.12
C GLN A 18 29.38 -13.49 3.60
N THR A 19 29.89 -14.46 2.84
CA THR A 19 29.86 -14.44 1.36
C THR A 19 28.42 -14.38 0.84
N ILE A 20 27.50 -15.12 1.43
CA ILE A 20 26.08 -15.08 1.05
C ILE A 20 25.45 -13.72 1.38
N LYS A 21 25.77 -13.14 2.55
CA LYS A 21 25.29 -11.80 2.92
C LYS A 21 25.79 -10.73 1.95
N ASP A 22 27.07 -10.75 1.60
CA ASP A 22 27.67 -9.81 0.66
C ASP A 22 27.04 -9.94 -0.76
N LEU A 23 26.71 -11.16 -1.18
CA LEU A 23 25.97 -11.40 -2.42
C LEU A 23 24.53 -10.84 -2.36
N ASN A 24 23.86 -10.96 -1.21
CA ASN A 24 22.51 -10.43 -1.01
C ASN A 24 22.54 -8.89 -1.08
N ASP A 25 23.50 -8.27 -0.40
CA ASP A 25 23.65 -6.80 -0.36
C ASP A 25 24.02 -6.21 -1.74
N SER A 26 24.61 -7.02 -2.62
CA SER A 26 24.92 -6.66 -4.01
C SER A 26 23.85 -7.07 -5.03
N GLY A 27 22.69 -7.57 -4.57
CA GLY A 27 21.57 -7.97 -5.43
C GLY A 27 21.80 -9.24 -6.25
N ASN A 28 22.85 -10.02 -5.95
CA ASN A 28 23.20 -11.24 -6.68
C ASN A 28 22.38 -12.47 -6.23
N VAL A 29 21.07 -12.28 -6.06
CA VAL A 29 20.14 -13.24 -5.45
C VAL A 29 20.11 -14.59 -6.18
N LYS A 30 20.13 -14.59 -7.52
CA LYS A 30 20.17 -15.83 -8.32
C LYS A 30 21.41 -16.68 -8.04
N THR A 31 22.56 -16.04 -7.84
CA THR A 31 23.81 -16.77 -7.52
C THR A 31 23.71 -17.46 -6.16
N ILE A 32 23.06 -16.82 -5.19
CA ILE A 32 22.84 -17.39 -3.85
C ILE A 32 21.97 -18.63 -3.95
N ILE A 33 20.83 -18.51 -4.65
CA ILE A 33 19.89 -19.62 -4.86
C ILE A 33 20.60 -20.80 -5.53
N ASP A 34 21.33 -20.55 -6.62
CA ASP A 34 22.05 -21.59 -7.37
C ASP A 34 23.09 -22.31 -6.50
N VAL A 35 23.92 -21.55 -5.77
CA VAL A 35 24.99 -22.12 -4.93
C VAL A 35 24.41 -22.92 -3.78
N LEU A 36 23.50 -22.34 -2.99
CA LEU A 36 22.97 -22.98 -1.79
C LEU A 36 22.08 -24.18 -2.13
N THR A 37 21.30 -24.12 -3.22
CA THR A 37 20.49 -25.25 -3.67
C THR A 37 21.38 -26.39 -4.18
N SER A 38 22.50 -26.09 -4.83
CA SER A 38 23.46 -27.11 -5.29
C SER A 38 24.21 -27.80 -4.16
N VAL A 39 24.36 -27.14 -2.99
CA VAL A 39 24.89 -27.77 -1.77
C VAL A 39 23.90 -28.79 -1.19
N GLY A 40 22.60 -28.59 -1.43
CA GLY A 40 21.52 -29.40 -0.86
C GLY A 40 21.08 -28.86 0.50
N ILE A 41 19.77 -28.65 0.66
CA ILE A 41 19.14 -28.04 1.85
C ILE A 41 19.52 -28.82 3.13
N GLU A 42 19.60 -30.15 3.04
CA GLU A 42 19.98 -31.04 4.13
C GLU A 42 21.43 -30.88 4.61
N ASN A 43 22.29 -30.25 3.80
CA ASN A 43 23.69 -30.01 4.11
C ASN A 43 23.98 -28.56 4.51
N LEU A 44 22.97 -27.68 4.48
CA LEU A 44 23.11 -26.28 4.86
C LEU A 44 23.03 -26.12 6.39
N SER A 45 23.84 -25.22 6.92
CA SER A 45 23.70 -24.77 8.31
C SER A 45 22.42 -23.93 8.48
N ILE A 46 21.88 -23.84 9.70
CA ILE A 46 20.67 -23.07 9.99
C ILE A 46 20.77 -21.61 9.50
N PRO A 47 21.88 -20.87 9.72
CA PRO A 47 22.02 -19.53 9.17
C PRO A 47 21.94 -19.48 7.63
N LEU A 48 22.51 -20.48 6.94
CA LEU A 48 22.47 -20.57 5.48
C LEU A 48 21.08 -20.95 4.97
N LEU A 49 20.32 -21.79 5.69
CA LEU A 49 18.91 -22.03 5.42
C LEU A 49 18.10 -20.74 5.51
N GLY A 50 18.34 -19.95 6.56
CA GLY A 50 17.73 -18.64 6.72
C GLY A 50 18.03 -17.70 5.56
N GLU A 51 19.29 -17.63 5.09
CA GLU A 51 19.66 -16.79 3.94
C GLU A 51 19.13 -17.33 2.60
N LEU A 52 19.00 -18.65 2.42
CA LEU A 52 18.35 -19.23 1.25
C LEU A 52 16.85 -18.85 1.22
N GLY A 53 16.16 -18.93 2.35
CA GLY A 53 14.77 -18.46 2.47
C GLY A 53 14.63 -16.97 2.11
N ARG A 54 15.53 -16.13 2.61
CA ARG A 54 15.59 -14.70 2.24
C ARG A 54 15.84 -14.50 0.74
N ALA A 55 16.75 -15.26 0.15
CA ALA A 55 17.05 -15.17 -1.28
C ALA A 55 15.83 -15.58 -2.13
N TYR A 56 15.08 -16.60 -1.72
CA TYR A 56 13.84 -16.97 -2.41
C TYR A 56 12.77 -15.87 -2.33
N ASN A 57 12.56 -15.26 -1.17
CA ASN A 57 11.66 -14.10 -1.04
C ASN A 57 12.08 -12.96 -1.97
N ASN A 58 13.37 -12.62 -2.00
CA ASN A 58 13.91 -11.55 -2.85
C ASN A 58 13.84 -11.85 -4.36
N ASN A 59 13.47 -13.07 -4.76
CA ASN A 59 13.37 -13.50 -6.16
C ASN A 59 11.94 -13.89 -6.56
N GLY A 60 10.92 -13.58 -5.75
CA GLY A 60 9.52 -13.90 -6.08
C GLY A 60 9.19 -15.40 -5.98
N ASN A 61 9.90 -16.13 -5.10
CA ASN A 61 9.78 -17.59 -4.95
C ASN A 61 9.28 -17.95 -3.54
N GLU A 62 8.20 -17.34 -3.09
CA GLU A 62 7.65 -17.39 -1.72
C GLU A 62 7.40 -18.83 -1.27
N LYS A 63 6.87 -19.68 -2.17
CA LYS A 63 6.58 -21.09 -1.86
C LYS A 63 7.85 -21.89 -1.55
N GLU A 64 8.96 -21.58 -2.21
CA GLU A 64 10.25 -22.23 -1.91
C GLU A 64 10.88 -21.62 -0.65
N ALA A 65 10.70 -20.32 -0.42
CA ALA A 65 11.11 -19.68 0.83
C ALA A 65 10.43 -20.34 2.05
N ILE A 66 9.11 -20.54 2.00
CA ILE A 66 8.34 -21.19 3.07
C ILE A 66 8.88 -22.61 3.31
N LYS A 67 9.06 -23.42 2.27
CA LYS A 67 9.58 -24.79 2.41
C LYS A 67 10.95 -24.84 3.10
N VAL A 68 11.87 -23.95 2.72
CA VAL A 68 13.21 -23.88 3.31
C VAL A 68 13.17 -23.36 4.73
N LEU A 69 12.39 -22.30 5.00
CA LEU A 69 12.29 -21.74 6.34
C LEU A 69 11.64 -22.73 7.31
N GLU A 70 10.58 -23.43 6.88
CA GLU A 70 9.89 -24.43 7.70
C GLU A 70 10.73 -25.68 7.99
N SER A 71 11.80 -25.92 7.22
CA SER A 71 12.75 -27.01 7.51
C SER A 71 13.65 -26.72 8.72
N ILE A 72 13.70 -25.47 9.21
CA ILE A 72 14.42 -25.10 10.42
C ILE A 72 13.57 -25.49 11.64
N ASP A 73 14.14 -26.27 12.55
CA ASP A 73 13.47 -26.68 13.80
C ASP A 73 13.03 -25.48 14.63
N GLU A 74 11.87 -25.60 15.29
CA GLU A 74 11.25 -24.53 16.07
C GLU A 74 12.17 -23.96 17.16
N ALA A 75 13.03 -24.80 17.75
CA ALA A 75 14.02 -24.40 18.77
C ALA A 75 15.09 -23.41 18.25
N HIS A 76 15.20 -23.25 16.94
CA HIS A 76 16.17 -22.36 16.29
C HIS A 76 15.53 -21.16 15.58
N ARG A 77 14.21 -20.98 15.71
CA ARG A 77 13.48 -19.88 15.06
C ARG A 77 13.52 -18.63 15.93
N ASP A 78 14.21 -17.60 15.45
CA ASP A 78 14.31 -16.29 16.07
C ASP A 78 13.36 -15.27 15.40
N ALA A 79 13.37 -14.02 15.88
CA ALA A 79 12.54 -12.96 15.32
C ALA A 79 12.75 -12.77 13.80
N VAL A 80 13.98 -12.94 13.32
CA VAL A 80 14.33 -12.81 11.90
C VAL A 80 13.67 -13.91 11.07
N TRP A 81 13.67 -15.15 11.59
CA TRP A 81 12.96 -16.26 10.95
C TRP A 81 11.46 -15.97 10.83
N TYR A 82 10.82 -15.51 11.91
CA TYR A 82 9.38 -15.21 11.91
C TYR A 82 9.03 -14.11 10.91
N TYR A 83 9.81 -13.03 10.87
CA TYR A 83 9.67 -11.99 9.87
C TYR A 83 9.80 -12.52 8.44
N ARG A 84 10.87 -13.28 8.12
CA ARG A 84 11.09 -13.80 6.76
C ARG A 84 9.98 -14.74 6.31
N CYS A 85 9.47 -15.56 7.23
CA CYS A 85 8.35 -16.45 6.95
C CYS A 85 7.06 -15.66 6.77
N ALA A 86 6.78 -14.68 7.65
CA ALA A 86 5.63 -13.78 7.52
C ALA A 86 5.62 -13.06 6.18
N TYR A 87 6.76 -12.53 5.74
CA TYR A 87 6.90 -11.89 4.43
C TYR A 87 6.48 -12.82 3.28
N ALA A 88 6.92 -14.09 3.30
CA ALA A 88 6.57 -15.04 2.25
C ALA A 88 5.05 -15.31 2.20
N TYR A 89 4.41 -15.48 3.35
CA TYR A 89 2.94 -15.61 3.41
C TYR A 89 2.23 -14.30 3.02
N GLY A 90 2.76 -13.14 3.42
CA GLY A 90 2.21 -11.82 3.06
C GLY A 90 2.25 -11.53 1.57
N ALA A 91 3.35 -11.86 0.90
CA ALA A 91 3.46 -11.75 -0.56
C ALA A 91 2.42 -12.64 -1.27
N ILE A 92 2.20 -13.87 -0.80
CA ILE A 92 1.14 -14.74 -1.35
C ILE A 92 -0.26 -14.14 -1.14
N VAL A 93 -0.52 -13.56 0.04
CA VAL A 93 -1.79 -12.87 0.34
C VAL A 93 -2.01 -11.71 -0.62
N LEU A 94 -0.99 -10.88 -0.83
CA LEU A 94 -1.04 -9.74 -1.74
C LEU A 94 -1.31 -10.19 -3.19
N ASP A 95 -0.49 -11.10 -3.71
CA ASP A 95 -0.56 -11.57 -5.10
C ASP A 95 -1.91 -12.23 -5.45
N ASN A 96 -2.51 -12.93 -4.49
CA ASN A 96 -3.80 -13.61 -4.67
C ASN A 96 -4.99 -12.77 -4.20
N ASN A 97 -4.76 -11.56 -3.67
CA ASN A 97 -5.77 -10.71 -3.04
C ASN A 97 -6.61 -11.45 -1.98
N GLU A 98 -5.95 -12.20 -1.09
CA GLU A 98 -6.65 -13.05 -0.12
C GLU A 98 -7.28 -12.24 1.01
N ALA A 99 -8.56 -12.47 1.28
CA ALA A 99 -9.29 -11.79 2.34
C ALA A 99 -8.74 -12.13 3.75
N TYR A 100 -9.08 -11.29 4.73
CA TYR A 100 -8.68 -11.44 6.14
C TYR A 100 -8.89 -12.85 6.71
N THR A 101 -9.99 -13.52 6.33
CA THR A 101 -10.38 -14.83 6.85
C THR A 101 -9.64 -16.01 6.21
N SER A 102 -8.77 -15.78 5.23
CA SER A 102 -7.99 -16.84 4.58
C SER A 102 -6.97 -17.47 5.54
N ASP A 103 -6.69 -18.76 5.32
CA ASP A 103 -5.69 -19.49 6.10
C ASP A 103 -4.29 -18.85 5.97
N THR A 104 -3.95 -18.34 4.78
CA THR A 104 -2.68 -17.69 4.46
C THR A 104 -2.52 -16.37 5.22
N MET A 105 -3.53 -15.49 5.19
CA MET A 105 -3.54 -14.25 5.98
C MET A 105 -3.40 -14.54 7.46
N GLN A 106 -4.20 -15.47 7.98
CA GLN A 106 -4.18 -15.80 9.39
C GLN A 106 -2.83 -16.41 9.80
N GLN A 107 -2.17 -17.15 8.91
CA GLN A 107 -0.81 -17.63 9.14
C GLN A 107 0.22 -16.50 9.12
N MET A 108 0.13 -15.57 8.17
CA MET A 108 0.98 -14.36 8.14
C MET A 108 0.87 -13.57 9.46
N LEU A 109 -0.35 -13.27 9.92
CA LEU A 109 -0.58 -12.49 11.14
C LEU A 109 -0.05 -13.18 12.39
N ARG A 110 -0.20 -14.52 12.52
CA ARG A 110 0.41 -15.29 13.61
C ARG A 110 1.93 -15.18 13.61
N LEU A 111 2.55 -15.24 12.44
CA LEU A 111 4.00 -15.10 12.30
C LEU A 111 4.47 -13.68 12.63
N VAL A 112 3.73 -12.65 12.19
CA VAL A 112 3.98 -11.25 12.54
C VAL A 112 3.86 -11.02 14.05
N ASP A 113 2.77 -11.45 14.70
CA ASP A 113 2.59 -11.30 16.16
C ASP A 113 3.77 -11.91 16.93
N ARG A 114 4.14 -13.15 16.57
CA ARG A 114 5.26 -13.84 17.20
C ARG A 114 6.60 -13.14 16.93
N GLY A 115 6.81 -12.68 15.69
CA GLY A 115 8.00 -11.93 15.29
C GLY A 115 8.14 -10.61 16.05
N VAL A 116 7.07 -9.83 16.19
CA VAL A 116 7.04 -8.56 16.95
C VAL A 116 7.34 -8.80 18.42
N ARG A 117 6.76 -9.84 19.04
CA ARG A 117 7.05 -10.20 20.44
C ARG A 117 8.53 -10.53 20.64
N LEU A 118 9.09 -11.42 19.84
CA LEU A 118 10.49 -11.83 19.94
C LEU A 118 11.47 -10.67 19.61
N ALA A 119 11.14 -9.85 18.62
CA ALA A 119 11.94 -8.67 18.28
C ALA A 119 11.95 -7.65 19.42
N THR A 120 10.80 -7.46 20.10
CA THR A 120 10.70 -6.59 21.27
C THR A 120 11.50 -7.13 22.45
N GLU A 121 11.41 -8.44 22.74
CA GLU A 121 12.19 -9.09 23.81
C GLU A 121 13.71 -9.02 23.57
N SER A 122 14.12 -9.00 22.30
CA SER A 122 15.53 -9.00 21.87
C SER A 122 16.06 -7.61 21.51
N GLU A 123 15.29 -6.54 21.72
CA GLU A 123 15.64 -5.16 21.36
C GLU A 123 16.04 -4.98 19.87
N LEU A 124 15.36 -5.71 18.97
CA LEU A 124 15.59 -5.68 17.52
C LEU A 124 14.57 -4.76 16.82
N ASP A 125 14.71 -3.45 17.02
CA ASP A 125 13.77 -2.43 16.49
C ASP A 125 13.62 -2.48 14.96
N ASP A 126 14.69 -2.79 14.23
CA ASP A 126 14.64 -2.93 12.76
C ASP A 126 13.75 -4.12 12.36
N ILE A 127 13.91 -5.27 13.02
CA ILE A 127 13.11 -6.46 12.73
C ILE A 127 11.65 -6.25 13.13
N LYS A 128 11.41 -5.57 14.25
CA LYS A 128 10.06 -5.16 14.65
C LYS A 128 9.41 -4.28 13.58
N SER A 129 10.15 -3.32 13.04
CA SER A 129 9.67 -2.45 11.95
C SER A 129 9.37 -3.26 10.68
N TYR A 130 10.23 -4.21 10.30
CA TYR A 130 9.99 -5.06 9.14
C TYR A 130 8.76 -5.96 9.30
N CYS A 131 8.47 -6.45 10.51
CA CYS A 131 7.20 -7.15 10.78
C CYS A 131 5.98 -6.24 10.52
N PHE A 132 6.04 -4.96 10.90
CA PHE A 132 4.97 -4.01 10.60
C PHE A 132 4.89 -3.64 9.13
N GLU A 133 6.00 -3.63 8.40
CA GLU A 133 5.99 -3.45 6.93
C GLU A 133 5.29 -4.62 6.22
N VAL A 134 5.32 -5.84 6.78
CA VAL A 134 4.49 -6.96 6.27
C VAL A 134 2.99 -6.70 6.51
N MET A 135 2.61 -6.03 7.60
CA MET A 135 1.22 -5.57 7.78
C MET A 135 0.86 -4.44 6.82
N ASP A 136 1.75 -3.47 6.59
CA ASP A 136 1.57 -2.40 5.59
C ASP A 136 1.31 -3.01 4.20
N MET A 137 2.07 -4.06 3.84
CA MET A 137 1.95 -4.77 2.55
C MET A 137 0.54 -5.34 2.32
N CYS A 138 -0.09 -5.90 3.35
CA CYS A 138 -1.40 -6.54 3.25
C CYS A 138 -2.54 -5.66 3.79
N TYR A 139 -2.29 -4.36 4.02
CA TYR A 139 -3.21 -3.47 4.72
C TYR A 139 -4.60 -3.45 4.07
N MET A 140 -4.66 -3.40 2.73
CA MET A 140 -5.91 -3.35 1.98
C MET A 140 -6.75 -4.63 2.10
N GLN A 141 -6.12 -5.78 2.36
CA GLN A 141 -6.78 -7.08 2.55
C GLN A 141 -7.17 -7.34 4.01
N MET A 142 -6.66 -6.52 4.94
CA MET A 142 -6.92 -6.69 6.37
C MET A 142 -8.27 -6.12 6.79
N ASP A 143 -8.97 -6.86 7.63
CA ASP A 143 -10.10 -6.34 8.42
C ASP A 143 -9.53 -5.87 9.75
N PHE A 144 -9.21 -4.58 9.86
CA PHE A 144 -8.53 -4.03 11.04
C PHE A 144 -9.36 -4.13 12.32
N GLU A 145 -10.69 -3.99 12.23
CA GLU A 145 -11.56 -4.14 13.40
C GLU A 145 -11.49 -5.57 13.95
N LYS A 146 -11.55 -6.58 13.07
CA LYS A 146 -11.35 -7.98 13.49
C LYS A 146 -9.92 -8.23 13.96
N CYS A 147 -8.92 -7.66 13.29
CA CYS A 147 -7.52 -7.80 13.67
C CYS A 147 -7.25 -7.24 15.08
N GLU A 148 -7.87 -6.12 15.44
CA GLU A 148 -7.78 -5.55 16.80
C GLU A 148 -8.42 -6.46 17.86
N ALA A 149 -9.49 -7.18 17.51
CA ALA A 149 -10.11 -8.16 18.38
C ALA A 149 -9.25 -9.42 18.54
N ASP A 150 -8.66 -9.92 17.46
CA ASP A 150 -7.88 -11.16 17.43
C ASP A 150 -6.45 -10.97 17.98
N TYR A 151 -5.82 -9.83 17.70
CA TYR A 151 -4.44 -9.49 18.06
C TYR A 151 -4.32 -8.07 18.66
N PRO A 152 -4.93 -7.82 19.84
CA PRO A 152 -4.99 -6.47 20.43
C PRO A 152 -3.60 -5.86 20.70
N ASP A 153 -2.65 -6.66 21.19
CA ASP A 153 -1.28 -6.18 21.46
C ASP A 153 -0.53 -5.80 20.17
N LEU A 154 -0.67 -6.63 19.13
CA LEU A 154 -0.04 -6.40 17.83
C LEU A 154 -0.57 -5.12 17.21
N CYS A 155 -1.90 -4.96 17.17
CA CYS A 155 -2.53 -3.80 16.56
C CYS A 155 -2.22 -2.52 17.33
N ALA A 156 -2.17 -2.57 18.67
CA ALA A 156 -1.72 -1.43 19.49
C ALA A 156 -0.29 -1.01 19.12
N ALA A 157 0.64 -1.97 19.03
CA ALA A 157 2.03 -1.69 18.67
C ALA A 157 2.18 -1.21 17.21
N TYR A 158 1.37 -1.75 16.30
CA TYR A 158 1.31 -1.32 14.91
C TYR A 158 0.78 0.13 14.79
N ASN A 159 -0.27 0.48 15.51
CA ASN A 159 -0.82 1.84 15.56
C ASN A 159 0.21 2.85 16.09
N GLU A 160 1.02 2.49 17.10
CA GLU A 160 2.14 3.31 17.57
C GLU A 160 3.21 3.49 16.48
N TYR A 161 3.55 2.42 15.76
CA TYR A 161 4.48 2.47 14.63
C TYR A 161 3.97 3.39 13.52
N VAL A 162 2.70 3.28 13.12
CA VAL A 162 2.07 4.14 12.10
C VAL A 162 2.08 5.60 12.54
N ALA A 163 1.73 5.87 13.81
CA ALA A 163 1.76 7.23 14.36
C ALA A 163 3.18 7.81 14.39
N ALA A 164 4.20 7.01 14.75
CA ALA A 164 5.59 7.42 14.75
C ALA A 164 6.13 7.65 13.32
N LYS A 165 5.74 6.78 12.37
CA LYS A 165 6.05 6.92 10.95
C LYS A 165 5.47 8.24 10.43
N LYS A 166 4.19 8.52 10.71
CA LYS A 166 3.52 9.77 10.34
C LYS A 166 4.24 11.01 10.87
N LYS A 167 4.55 11.05 12.17
CA LYS A 167 5.30 12.16 12.81
C LYS A 167 6.68 12.41 12.20
N LYS A 168 7.36 11.38 11.70
CA LYS A 168 8.66 11.52 11.01
C LYS A 168 8.52 12.10 9.59
N ARG A 169 7.32 12.06 8.99
CA ARG A 169 7.05 12.60 7.64
C ARG A 169 6.56 14.04 7.68
N GLU A 170 5.78 14.39 8.69
CA GLU A 170 5.25 15.74 8.94
C GLU A 170 6.38 16.78 8.93
N GLY A 171 6.18 17.91 8.25
CA GLY A 171 7.15 19.01 8.33
C GLY A 171 8.32 18.97 7.35
N VAL A 172 8.70 17.78 6.87
CA VAL A 172 9.97 17.55 6.14
C VAL A 172 9.74 17.56 4.62
N PRO A 173 10.36 18.48 3.86
CA PRO A 173 10.33 18.45 2.39
C PRO A 173 10.99 17.18 1.84
N ARG A 174 10.32 16.53 0.89
CA ARG A 174 10.77 15.31 0.21
C ARG A 174 10.88 15.56 -1.28
N HIS A 175 12.08 15.38 -1.81
CA HIS A 175 12.27 15.34 -3.25
C HIS A 175 11.90 13.96 -3.76
N ARG A 176 11.11 13.91 -4.83
CA ARG A 176 10.63 12.68 -5.45
C ARG A 176 10.69 12.82 -6.96
N THR A 177 11.25 11.80 -7.58
CA THR A 177 11.19 11.57 -9.02
C THR A 177 10.37 10.31 -9.27
N ILE A 178 9.37 10.39 -10.13
CA ILE A 178 8.52 9.30 -10.61
C ILE A 178 8.77 9.22 -12.12
N THR A 179 9.31 8.09 -12.59
CA THR A 179 9.62 7.88 -14.01
C THR A 179 8.61 6.99 -14.69
N VAL A 180 8.63 6.96 -16.02
CA VAL A 180 7.80 6.05 -16.82
C VAL A 180 8.07 4.59 -16.45
N GLU A 181 9.34 4.22 -16.28
CA GLU A 181 9.72 2.84 -15.92
C GLU A 181 9.18 2.43 -14.54
N GLU A 182 9.14 3.38 -13.60
CA GLU A 182 8.57 3.14 -12.28
C GLU A 182 7.05 2.95 -12.36
N ILE A 183 6.35 3.85 -13.06
CA ILE A 183 4.90 3.76 -13.26
C ILE A 183 4.52 2.43 -13.93
N GLN A 184 5.27 2.01 -14.95
CA GLN A 184 5.01 0.75 -15.65
C GLN A 184 5.30 -0.52 -14.83
N ALA A 185 6.01 -0.38 -13.71
CA ALA A 185 6.46 -1.49 -12.88
C ALA A 185 5.73 -1.57 -11.54
N THR A 186 4.79 -0.67 -11.26
CA THR A 186 4.11 -0.59 -9.97
C THR A 186 2.60 -0.54 -10.14
N ASP A 187 1.90 -1.42 -9.42
CA ASP A 187 0.43 -1.36 -9.29
C ASP A 187 0.01 -0.45 -8.12
N ASP A 188 0.96 0.22 -7.44
CA ASP A 188 0.70 1.09 -6.30
C ASP A 188 0.40 2.53 -6.73
N MET A 189 -0.88 2.80 -7.01
CA MET A 189 -1.35 4.15 -7.36
C MET A 189 -1.10 5.17 -6.24
N TRP A 190 -0.96 4.75 -4.97
CA TRP A 190 -0.62 5.67 -3.89
C TRP A 190 0.76 6.28 -4.12
N THR A 191 1.76 5.49 -4.50
CA THR A 191 3.11 5.98 -4.77
C THR A 191 3.12 7.05 -5.87
N ILE A 192 2.26 6.92 -6.87
CA ILE A 192 2.10 7.91 -7.95
C ILE A 192 1.36 9.15 -7.43
N ASN A 193 0.29 8.97 -6.66
CA ASN A 193 -0.57 10.06 -6.20
C ASN A 193 -0.03 10.84 -4.98
N GLU A 194 0.89 10.26 -4.21
CA GLU A 194 1.38 10.81 -2.94
C GLU A 194 1.81 12.29 -3.04
N PRO A 195 2.58 12.73 -4.06
CA PRO A 195 2.98 14.13 -4.18
C PRO A 195 1.77 15.08 -4.33
N MET A 196 0.76 14.70 -5.09
CA MET A 196 -0.46 15.48 -5.29
C MET A 196 -1.30 15.49 -4.02
N TYR A 197 -1.49 14.33 -3.40
CA TYR A 197 -2.29 14.16 -2.18
C TYR A 197 -1.84 15.10 -1.06
N TRP A 198 -0.53 15.26 -0.88
CA TRP A 198 0.01 16.13 0.18
C TRP A 198 0.17 17.60 -0.22
N THR A 199 0.17 17.93 -1.51
CA THR A 199 0.41 19.30 -1.99
C THR A 199 -0.86 20.05 -2.32
N ILE A 200 -1.86 19.38 -2.91
CA ILE A 200 -3.10 20.02 -3.38
C ILE A 200 -4.00 20.33 -2.17
N ASN A 201 -4.29 21.62 -1.99
CA ASN A 201 -5.05 22.13 -0.86
C ASN A 201 -6.56 21.99 -1.10
N ILE A 202 -7.16 20.99 -0.46
CA ILE A 202 -8.62 20.79 -0.48
C ILE A 202 -9.34 21.45 0.71
N TYR A 203 -8.62 22.09 1.62
CA TYR A 203 -9.16 22.68 2.85
C TYR A 203 -9.36 24.20 2.77
N GLY A 204 -8.70 24.85 1.81
CA GLY A 204 -8.82 26.28 1.54
C GLY A 204 -9.98 26.64 0.62
N SER A 205 -9.90 27.83 0.04
CA SER A 205 -10.81 28.27 -1.02
C SER A 205 -10.57 27.52 -2.34
N TYR A 206 -11.49 27.65 -3.30
CA TYR A 206 -11.29 27.10 -4.63
C TYR A 206 -10.08 27.72 -5.35
N ASP A 207 -9.77 28.99 -5.09
CA ASP A 207 -8.54 29.61 -5.59
C ASP A 207 -7.29 28.96 -4.98
N ASP A 208 -7.31 28.61 -3.69
CA ASP A 208 -6.20 27.88 -3.04
C ASP A 208 -6.02 26.48 -3.62
N TYR A 209 -7.14 25.78 -3.92
CA TYR A 209 -7.12 24.50 -4.60
C TYR A 209 -6.45 24.60 -5.98
N LEU A 210 -6.90 25.55 -6.81
CA LEU A 210 -6.33 25.77 -8.14
C LEU A 210 -4.86 26.21 -8.08
N GLU A 211 -4.51 27.10 -7.16
CA GLU A 211 -3.15 27.60 -6.98
C GLU A 211 -2.18 26.47 -6.58
N SER A 212 -2.57 25.66 -5.58
CA SER A 212 -1.76 24.55 -5.09
C SER A 212 -1.64 23.39 -6.10
N ALA A 213 -2.58 23.27 -7.03
CA ALA A 213 -2.54 22.27 -8.10
C ALA A 213 -1.68 22.66 -9.31
N LYS A 214 -1.27 23.94 -9.47
CA LYS A 214 -0.48 24.42 -10.62
C LYS A 214 0.81 23.66 -10.93
N PRO A 215 1.55 23.11 -9.95
CA PRO A 215 2.76 22.35 -10.24
C PRO A 215 2.52 21.02 -10.96
N PHE A 216 1.28 20.53 -11.01
CA PHE A 216 0.93 19.21 -11.54
C PHE A 216 0.24 19.31 -12.90
N THR A 217 0.34 18.23 -13.68
CA THR A 217 -0.46 18.08 -14.90
C THR A 217 -1.95 17.99 -14.56
N VAL A 218 -2.81 18.23 -15.55
CA VAL A 218 -4.26 18.11 -15.34
C VAL A 218 -4.63 16.65 -15.04
N GLU A 219 -3.93 15.69 -15.64
CA GLU A 219 -4.12 14.26 -15.43
C GLU A 219 -3.69 13.83 -14.01
N GLN A 220 -2.57 14.35 -13.50
CA GLN A 220 -2.16 14.15 -12.10
C GLN A 220 -3.18 14.74 -11.12
N ARG A 221 -3.73 15.92 -11.42
CA ARG A 221 -4.79 16.54 -10.62
C ARG A 221 -6.08 15.71 -10.64
N TYR A 222 -6.45 15.16 -11.78
CA TYR A 222 -7.60 14.27 -11.95
C TYR A 222 -7.41 12.95 -11.18
N LEU A 223 -6.24 12.32 -11.27
CA LEU A 223 -5.93 11.13 -10.47
C LEU A 223 -6.15 11.40 -8.97
N ASN A 224 -5.62 12.52 -8.46
CA ASN A 224 -5.82 12.89 -7.05
C ASN A 224 -7.29 13.14 -6.71
N ALA A 225 -8.05 13.81 -7.59
CA ALA A 225 -9.47 14.08 -7.37
C ALA A 225 -10.30 12.78 -7.35
N ILE A 226 -10.00 11.83 -8.23
CA ILE A 226 -10.60 10.49 -8.27
C ILE A 226 -10.26 9.73 -6.98
N SER A 227 -9.00 9.74 -6.54
CA SER A 227 -8.60 9.09 -5.28
C SER A 227 -9.35 9.65 -4.07
N TRP A 228 -9.53 10.98 -3.98
CA TRP A 228 -10.33 11.59 -2.92
C TRP A 228 -11.81 11.25 -3.01
N TYR A 229 -12.37 11.20 -4.22
CA TYR A 229 -13.75 10.78 -4.44
C TYR A 229 -13.98 9.35 -3.93
N PHE A 230 -13.14 8.38 -4.33
CA PHE A 230 -13.26 7.01 -3.84
C PHE A 230 -13.01 6.88 -2.34
N ALA A 231 -12.01 7.57 -1.79
CA ALA A 231 -11.73 7.52 -0.37
C ALA A 231 -12.93 7.97 0.48
N GLU A 232 -13.61 9.06 0.07
CA GLU A 232 -14.74 9.60 0.82
C GLU A 232 -16.01 8.78 0.62
N VAL A 233 -16.31 8.37 -0.62
CA VAL A 233 -17.51 7.58 -0.88
C VAL A 233 -17.41 6.21 -0.22
N ASN A 234 -16.28 5.50 -0.33
CA ASN A 234 -16.11 4.21 0.35
C ASN A 234 -16.16 4.32 1.90
N ASN A 235 -15.89 5.51 2.46
CA ASN A 235 -15.92 5.71 3.90
C ASN A 235 -17.28 6.17 4.44
N GLY A 236 -18.06 6.94 3.67
CA GLY A 236 -19.33 7.51 4.16
C GLY A 236 -20.31 7.94 3.07
N GLY A 237 -20.19 7.39 1.87
CA GLY A 237 -21.06 7.66 0.73
C GLY A 237 -20.84 9.02 0.06
N HIS A 238 -21.62 9.27 -0.99
CA HIS A 238 -21.66 10.56 -1.69
C HIS A 238 -22.06 11.70 -0.75
N HIS A 239 -22.86 11.42 0.29
CA HIS A 239 -23.18 12.40 1.32
C HIS A 239 -21.91 12.94 1.98
N GLN A 240 -21.04 12.05 2.49
CA GLN A 240 -19.80 12.47 3.13
C GLN A 240 -18.87 13.20 2.16
N PHE A 241 -18.75 12.72 0.92
CA PHE A 241 -17.94 13.39 -0.11
C PHE A 241 -18.33 14.86 -0.31
N PHE A 242 -19.63 15.16 -0.45
CA PHE A 242 -20.08 16.55 -0.62
C PHE A 242 -20.12 17.34 0.70
N TYR A 243 -20.33 16.68 1.84
CA TYR A 243 -20.33 17.31 3.16
C TYR A 243 -18.92 17.74 3.61
N ASN A 244 -17.90 16.98 3.25
CA ASN A 244 -16.52 17.27 3.63
C ASN A 244 -15.86 18.31 2.72
N SER A 245 -14.65 18.72 3.11
CA SER A 245 -13.85 19.66 2.31
C SER A 245 -13.48 19.09 0.93
N THR A 246 -13.35 17.76 0.85
CA THR A 246 -13.11 16.97 -0.36
C THR A 246 -14.09 17.24 -1.50
N GLY A 247 -15.35 17.60 -1.20
CA GLY A 247 -16.33 17.98 -2.22
C GLY A 247 -15.85 19.10 -3.15
N ILE A 248 -14.83 19.88 -2.79
CA ILE A 248 -14.19 20.88 -3.66
C ILE A 248 -13.63 20.30 -4.97
N VAL A 249 -13.30 18.99 -5.02
CA VAL A 249 -12.68 18.34 -6.17
C VAL A 249 -13.67 17.76 -7.18
N TRP A 250 -14.99 17.92 -6.96
CA TRP A 250 -16.03 17.17 -7.69
C TRP A 250 -15.96 17.32 -9.21
N GLU A 251 -15.67 18.53 -9.72
CA GLU A 251 -15.54 18.76 -11.17
C GLU A 251 -14.35 18.00 -11.76
N ASP A 252 -13.22 18.02 -11.06
CA ASP A 252 -12.00 17.34 -11.48
C ASP A 252 -12.14 15.81 -11.35
N ALA A 253 -12.85 15.32 -10.33
CA ALA A 253 -13.19 13.91 -10.20
C ALA A 253 -14.06 13.45 -11.38
N LEU A 254 -15.13 14.20 -11.69
CA LEU A 254 -16.00 13.89 -12.82
C LEU A 254 -15.26 13.94 -14.16
N ALA A 255 -14.48 14.99 -14.40
CA ALA A 255 -13.68 15.12 -15.63
C ALA A 255 -12.62 14.02 -15.75
N GLY A 256 -11.98 13.67 -14.64
CA GLY A 256 -11.03 12.58 -14.54
C GLY A 256 -11.66 11.23 -14.88
N LEU A 257 -12.78 10.87 -14.25
CA LEU A 257 -13.48 9.61 -14.53
C LEU A 257 -13.84 9.48 -16.02
N ARG A 258 -14.24 10.58 -16.69
CA ARG A 258 -14.48 10.60 -18.15
C ARG A 258 -13.21 10.40 -18.96
N LEU A 259 -12.12 11.06 -18.56
CA LEU A 259 -10.85 10.94 -19.25
C LEU A 259 -10.33 9.50 -19.17
N PHE A 260 -10.43 8.91 -17.98
CA PHE A 260 -9.92 7.57 -17.64
C PHE A 260 -10.86 6.44 -18.13
N LYS A 261 -11.92 6.78 -18.89
CA LYS A 261 -12.89 5.83 -19.47
C LYS A 261 -13.70 5.06 -18.42
N MET A 262 -13.89 5.66 -17.25
CA MET A 262 -14.69 5.14 -16.15
C MET A 262 -16.15 5.60 -16.29
N ASP A 263 -16.73 5.36 -17.47
CA ASP A 263 -18.00 5.99 -17.88
C ASP A 263 -19.16 5.68 -16.94
N THR A 264 -19.25 4.44 -16.41
CA THR A 264 -20.28 4.05 -15.43
C THR A 264 -20.20 4.89 -14.15
N LEU A 265 -19.00 5.08 -13.61
CA LEU A 265 -18.77 5.85 -12.38
C LEU A 265 -18.97 7.34 -12.63
N ALA A 266 -18.53 7.84 -13.78
CA ALA A 266 -18.76 9.22 -14.18
C ALA A 266 -20.25 9.52 -14.42
N ASP A 267 -21.01 8.61 -15.03
CA ASP A 267 -22.48 8.71 -15.17
C ASP A 267 -23.17 8.68 -13.81
N ASN A 268 -22.67 7.85 -12.91
CA ASN A 268 -23.17 7.76 -11.54
C ASN A 268 -22.97 9.08 -10.79
N LEU A 269 -21.74 9.61 -10.74
CA LEU A 269 -21.44 10.89 -10.10
C LEU A 269 -22.20 12.05 -10.75
N GLN A 270 -22.26 12.10 -12.09
CA GLN A 270 -23.05 13.09 -12.81
C GLN A 270 -24.51 13.05 -12.38
N SER A 271 -25.11 11.86 -12.22
CA SER A 271 -26.51 11.75 -11.80
C SER A 271 -26.76 12.28 -10.39
N VAL A 272 -25.76 12.19 -9.49
CA VAL A 272 -25.83 12.80 -8.15
C VAL A 272 -25.71 14.32 -8.25
N ILE A 273 -24.82 14.84 -9.09
CA ILE A 273 -24.69 16.27 -9.35
C ILE A 273 -25.97 16.85 -9.97
N ASP A 274 -26.59 16.13 -10.91
CA ASP A 274 -27.85 16.52 -11.56
C ASP A 274 -29.02 16.53 -10.56
N TYR A 275 -29.06 15.55 -9.64
CA TYR A 275 -30.02 15.55 -8.54
C TYR A 275 -29.89 16.82 -7.69
N PHE A 276 -28.65 17.30 -7.51
CA PHE A 276 -28.33 18.54 -6.83
C PHE A 276 -28.40 19.80 -7.71
N GLY A 277 -29.13 19.75 -8.83
CA GLY A 277 -29.39 20.90 -9.70
C GLY A 277 -28.31 21.17 -10.75
N GLY A 278 -27.37 20.24 -10.94
CA GLY A 278 -26.36 20.26 -12.00
C GLY A 278 -25.09 21.05 -11.67
N SER A 279 -25.01 21.68 -10.49
CA SER A 279 -23.82 22.39 -10.02
C SER A 279 -23.82 22.44 -8.50
N ILE A 280 -22.68 22.11 -7.90
CA ILE A 280 -22.50 22.09 -6.45
C ILE A 280 -21.45 23.16 -6.07
N PRO A 281 -21.70 24.02 -5.07
CA PRO A 281 -20.74 25.02 -4.66
C PRO A 281 -19.39 24.44 -4.23
N PHE A 282 -18.30 25.16 -4.53
CA PHE A 282 -16.97 24.80 -4.04
C PHE A 282 -16.75 25.23 -2.59
N ASP A 283 -17.46 26.25 -2.13
CA ASP A 283 -17.46 26.64 -0.73
C ASP A 283 -18.23 25.62 0.13
N ARG A 284 -17.63 25.21 1.25
CA ARG A 284 -18.19 24.15 2.10
C ARG A 284 -19.42 24.61 2.88
N GLU A 285 -19.45 25.84 3.37
CA GLU A 285 -20.60 26.36 4.13
C GLU A 285 -21.82 26.52 3.19
N GLU A 286 -21.57 26.94 1.95
CA GLU A 286 -22.59 26.93 0.90
C GLU A 286 -23.11 25.50 0.63
N ARG A 287 -22.22 24.51 0.46
CA ARG A 287 -22.64 23.10 0.29
C ARG A 287 -23.48 22.59 1.47
N TRP A 288 -23.09 22.89 2.71
CA TRP A 288 -23.84 22.48 3.90
C TRP A 288 -25.24 23.05 3.94
N THR A 289 -25.41 24.31 3.51
CA THR A 289 -26.72 24.94 3.46
C THR A 289 -27.64 24.17 2.51
N ILE A 290 -27.12 23.80 1.35
CA ILE A 290 -27.88 23.06 0.34
C ILE A 290 -28.14 21.62 0.79
N LEU A 291 -27.14 20.92 1.32
CA LEU A 291 -27.29 19.56 1.86
C LEU A 291 -28.34 19.50 2.98
N LYS A 292 -28.33 20.47 3.91
CA LYS A 292 -29.30 20.53 5.00
C LYS A 292 -30.73 20.68 4.51
N ASP A 293 -30.95 21.46 3.44
CA ASP A 293 -32.28 21.61 2.86
C ASP A 293 -32.78 20.27 2.30
N TRP A 294 -31.89 19.51 1.66
CA TRP A 294 -32.19 18.21 1.05
C TRP A 294 -32.22 17.02 2.01
N GLU A 295 -31.51 17.05 3.13
CA GLU A 295 -31.63 16.02 4.18
C GLU A 295 -33.05 15.91 4.74
N ASN A 296 -33.91 16.92 4.51
CA ASN A 296 -35.33 16.86 4.85
C ASN A 296 -36.18 16.17 3.78
N GLU A 297 -35.61 15.80 2.63
CA GLU A 297 -36.27 15.05 1.57
C GLU A 297 -36.26 13.56 1.90
N GLU A 298 -37.45 12.95 1.91
CA GLU A 298 -37.66 11.57 2.36
C GLU A 298 -36.91 10.53 1.50
N GLU A 299 -36.60 10.87 0.24
CA GLU A 299 -35.97 9.98 -0.74
C GLU A 299 -34.46 10.20 -0.94
N LEU A 300 -33.84 11.20 -0.29
CA LEU A 300 -32.44 11.55 -0.54
C LEU A 300 -31.49 10.38 -0.23
N PHE A 301 -31.59 9.81 0.97
CA PHE A 301 -30.71 8.72 1.38
C PHE A 301 -30.96 7.45 0.58
N ASP A 302 -32.23 7.11 0.29
CA ASP A 302 -32.57 6.01 -0.62
C ASP A 302 -32.03 6.18 -2.05
N PHE A 303 -31.87 7.43 -2.51
CA PHE A 303 -31.21 7.74 -3.77
C PHE A 303 -29.69 7.60 -3.64
N LEU A 304 -29.08 8.21 -2.63
CA LEU A 304 -27.62 8.18 -2.44
C LEU A 304 -27.10 6.78 -2.17
N ASP A 305 -27.78 5.97 -1.35
CA ASP A 305 -27.38 4.58 -1.06
C ASP A 305 -27.21 3.76 -2.35
N LYS A 306 -28.14 3.90 -3.31
CA LYS A 306 -28.06 3.24 -4.62
C LYS A 306 -26.89 3.73 -5.47
N LYS A 307 -26.44 4.96 -5.26
CA LYS A 307 -25.31 5.56 -5.98
C LYS A 307 -23.99 5.19 -5.32
N ASP A 308 -24.00 5.08 -4.01
CA ASP A 308 -22.89 4.58 -3.20
C ASP A 308 -22.57 3.14 -3.57
N ASP A 309 -23.59 2.27 -3.69
CA ASP A 309 -23.45 0.86 -4.10
C ASP A 309 -22.67 0.70 -5.42
N VAL A 310 -22.90 1.58 -6.41
CA VAL A 310 -22.17 1.55 -7.69
C VAL A 310 -20.66 1.76 -7.51
N VAL A 311 -20.27 2.56 -6.51
CA VAL A 311 -18.86 2.79 -6.16
C VAL A 311 -18.33 1.66 -5.28
N TYR A 312 -19.14 1.09 -4.38
CA TYR A 312 -18.75 -0.04 -3.53
C TYR A 312 -18.52 -1.33 -4.32
N GLU A 313 -19.26 -1.53 -5.41
CA GLU A 313 -19.10 -2.68 -6.30
C GLU A 313 -17.93 -2.55 -7.27
N TYR A 314 -17.27 -1.38 -7.31
CA TYR A 314 -16.10 -1.17 -8.16
C TYR A 314 -14.86 -1.86 -7.58
N ASP A 315 -14.19 -2.65 -8.42
CA ASP A 315 -13.06 -3.52 -8.06
C ASP A 315 -11.67 -2.86 -8.20
N GLY A 316 -11.59 -1.56 -8.50
CA GLY A 316 -10.35 -0.77 -8.48
C GLY A 316 -9.47 -0.88 -9.74
N ILE A 317 -9.97 -1.41 -10.85
CA ILE A 317 -9.17 -1.78 -12.03
C ILE A 317 -8.88 -0.65 -13.03
N TYR A 318 -9.75 0.37 -13.12
CA TYR A 318 -9.75 1.32 -14.25
C TYR A 318 -8.75 2.48 -14.11
N GLU A 319 -8.52 3.06 -12.93
CA GLU A 319 -7.47 4.08 -12.77
C GLU A 319 -6.09 3.52 -13.11
N ASP A 320 -5.82 2.28 -12.68
CA ASP A 320 -4.59 1.56 -12.94
C ASP A 320 -4.35 1.38 -14.46
N THR A 321 -5.39 0.99 -15.20
CA THR A 321 -5.30 0.78 -16.65
C THR A 321 -4.88 2.06 -17.38
N PHE A 322 -5.52 3.20 -17.09
CA PHE A 322 -5.23 4.45 -17.79
C PHE A 322 -3.83 4.98 -17.46
N VAL A 323 -3.42 4.90 -16.20
CA VAL A 323 -2.08 5.34 -15.75
C VAL A 323 -0.98 4.50 -16.44
N HIS A 324 -1.18 3.19 -16.58
CA HIS A 324 -0.25 2.30 -17.27
C HIS A 324 -0.23 2.47 -18.80
N GLU A 325 -1.35 2.83 -19.42
CA GLU A 325 -1.42 3.15 -20.85
C GLU A 325 -0.78 4.50 -21.19
N HIS A 326 -0.77 5.44 -20.24
CA HIS A 326 -0.30 6.82 -20.41
C HIS A 326 0.69 7.29 -19.33
N PRO A 327 1.77 6.53 -19.04
CA PRO A 327 2.68 6.82 -17.92
C PRO A 327 3.40 8.17 -18.08
N GLU A 328 3.57 8.65 -19.31
CA GLU A 328 4.16 9.96 -19.60
C GLU A 328 3.38 11.14 -19.02
N LEU A 329 2.09 10.97 -18.72
CA LEU A 329 1.23 12.02 -18.16
C LEU A 329 1.36 12.14 -16.63
N PHE A 330 1.96 11.13 -15.99
CA PHE A 330 2.05 11.00 -14.53
C PHE A 330 3.48 11.13 -13.99
N VAL A 331 4.48 11.34 -14.85
CA VAL A 331 5.86 11.61 -14.41
C VAL A 331 5.92 12.85 -13.51
N PHE A 332 6.73 12.78 -12.46
CA PHE A 332 6.89 13.85 -11.49
C PHE A 332 8.37 14.00 -11.15
N ASP A 333 8.86 15.23 -11.07
CA ASP A 333 10.18 15.53 -10.52
C ASP A 333 10.09 16.82 -9.71
N GLY A 334 10.01 16.70 -8.40
CA GLY A 334 9.68 17.83 -7.56
C GLY A 334 9.81 17.55 -6.07
N THR A 335 9.45 18.54 -5.26
CA THR A 335 9.47 18.43 -3.81
C THR A 335 8.08 18.64 -3.26
N TYR A 336 7.62 17.74 -2.40
CA TYR A 336 6.36 17.85 -1.65
C TYR A 336 6.63 17.75 -0.15
N LYS A 337 5.65 18.12 0.68
CA LYS A 337 5.76 18.07 2.14
C LYS A 337 4.45 17.52 2.69
N VAL A 338 4.55 16.55 3.61
CA VAL A 338 3.41 16.16 4.43
C VAL A 338 3.15 17.31 5.42
N PRO A 339 1.91 17.84 5.50
CA PRO A 339 1.55 18.90 6.44
C PRO A 339 1.96 18.56 7.88
N GLU A 340 2.22 19.59 8.70
CA GLU A 340 2.62 19.45 10.12
C GLU A 340 1.47 19.07 11.05
#